data_AF-A0A7X7RDU2-F1
#
_entry.id   AF-A0A7X7RDU2-F1
#
_cell.length_a   1.000
_cell.length_b   1.000
_cell.length_c   1.000
_cell.angle_alpha   90.00
_cell.angle_beta   90.00
_cell.angle_gamma   90.00
#
_symmetry.space_group_name_H-M   'P 1'
#
loop_
_entity.id
_entity.type
_entity.pdbx_description
1 polymer ?
#
loop_
_entity_poly.entity_id
_entity_poly.type
_entity_poly.pdbx_seq_one_letter_code
_entity_poly.pdbx_strand_id
1 'polypeptide(L)'
;MNKQMFLDGLRVALAELPVAEREKTLAYYEEMINDRIEDGMSEADAVASLEPVEVLAARILDETPMMQKAVRKAKNSGISTALLVVLLIVFFPVWFPLAAVVFGIIVTVLALMFALIVALIALVLGLGVGGLAVLIGALFSGSFFSGGLFGGSVLLAVGAGLVGTGIAVLLIYPVWYLIKLIWSGLKKLCRKIRSWFKKEEANNE
;
A
#
# COMPACT_ATOMS: atom_id res chain seq x y z
N MET A 1 -50.96 -0.72 -24.85
CA MET A 1 -50.66 -0.14 -23.51
C MET A 1 -50.54 1.37 -23.69
N ASN A 2 -50.88 2.18 -22.69
CA ASN A 2 -50.66 3.62 -22.76
C ASN A 2 -49.24 3.99 -22.26
N LYS A 3 -48.68 5.12 -22.71
CA LYS A 3 -47.35 5.65 -22.35
C LYS A 3 -47.09 5.60 -20.85
N GLN A 4 -48.04 6.08 -20.04
CA GLN A 4 -47.91 6.11 -18.58
C GLN A 4 -47.76 4.70 -17.98
N MET A 5 -48.53 3.73 -18.46
CA MET A 5 -48.44 2.34 -17.97
C MET A 5 -47.11 1.68 -18.33
N PHE A 6 -46.52 2.03 -19.49
CA PHE A 6 -45.21 1.54 -19.89
C PHE A 6 -44.09 2.12 -19.00
N LEU A 7 -44.10 3.44 -18.78
CA LEU A 7 -43.10 4.12 -17.95
C LEU A 7 -43.20 3.68 -16.47
N ASP A 8 -44.41 3.50 -15.94
CA ASP A 8 -44.61 2.97 -14.59
C ASP A 8 -44.12 1.53 -14.46
N GLY A 9 -44.41 0.68 -15.46
CA GLY A 9 -43.89 -0.69 -15.52
C GLY A 9 -42.36 -0.71 -15.54
N LEU A 10 -41.74 0.14 -16.37
CA LEU A 10 -40.28 0.25 -16.49
C LEU A 10 -39.65 0.80 -15.21
N ARG A 11 -40.33 1.73 -14.52
CA ARG A 11 -39.89 2.26 -13.23
C ARG A 11 -39.84 1.18 -12.15
N VAL A 12 -40.83 0.29 -12.11
CA VAL A 12 -40.89 -0.84 -11.19
C VAL A 12 -39.84 -1.88 -11.54
N ALA A 13 -39.69 -2.23 -12.82
CA ALA A 13 -38.71 -3.21 -13.27
C ALA A 13 -37.25 -2.73 -13.07
N LEU A 14 -37.01 -1.43 -13.15
CA LEU A 14 -35.70 -0.80 -12.88
C LEU A 14 -35.53 -0.32 -11.43
N ALA A 15 -36.35 -0.79 -10.49
CA ALA A 15 -36.23 -0.42 -9.07
C ALA A 15 -34.84 -0.72 -8.48
N GLU A 16 -34.12 -1.70 -9.05
CA GLU A 16 -32.77 -2.10 -8.65
C GLU A 16 -31.68 -1.09 -9.05
N LEU A 17 -31.97 -0.15 -9.95
CA LEU A 17 -31.03 0.90 -10.37
C LEU A 17 -31.01 2.09 -9.38
N PRO A 18 -29.88 2.80 -9.27
CA PRO A 18 -29.82 4.09 -8.59
C PRO A 18 -30.89 5.05 -9.13
N VAL A 19 -31.53 5.81 -8.23
CA VAL A 19 -32.62 6.74 -8.59
C VAL A 19 -32.24 7.65 -9.76
N ALA A 20 -31.03 8.21 -9.75
CA ALA A 20 -30.55 9.10 -10.81
C ALA A 20 -30.41 8.41 -12.18
N GLU A 21 -29.95 7.15 -12.22
CA GLU A 21 -29.84 6.39 -13.46
C GLU A 21 -31.22 5.96 -13.96
N ARG A 22 -32.08 5.49 -13.06
CA ARG A 22 -33.46 5.11 -13.38
C ARG A 22 -34.24 6.28 -13.99
N GLU A 23 -34.20 7.46 -13.39
CA GLU A 23 -34.91 8.64 -13.90
C GLU A 23 -34.34 9.08 -15.26
N LYS A 24 -33.02 8.98 -15.47
CA LYS A 24 -32.38 9.26 -16.76
C LYS A 24 -32.83 8.28 -17.85
N THR A 25 -32.91 6.99 -17.53
CA THR A 25 -33.42 5.96 -18.45
C THR A 25 -34.89 6.18 -18.77
N LEU A 26 -35.72 6.49 -17.77
CA LEU A 26 -37.14 6.79 -17.98
C LEU A 26 -37.34 8.02 -18.88
N ALA A 27 -36.57 9.09 -18.65
CA ALA A 27 -36.60 10.29 -19.48
C ALA A 27 -36.21 10.02 -20.94
N TYR A 28 -35.21 9.18 -21.18
CA TYR A 28 -34.79 8.80 -22.54
C TYR A 28 -35.89 8.05 -23.30
N TYR A 29 -36.55 7.08 -22.66
CA TYR A 29 -37.65 6.35 -23.28
C TYR A 29 -38.90 7.21 -23.43
N GLU A 30 -39.13 8.14 -22.51
CA GLU A 30 -40.20 9.13 -22.63
C GLU A 30 -40.01 10.05 -23.85
N GLU A 31 -38.80 10.58 -24.05
CA GLU A 31 -38.44 11.41 -25.21
C GLU A 31 -38.63 10.62 -26.51
N MET A 32 -38.14 9.38 -26.57
CA MET A 32 -38.29 8.53 -27.76
C MET A 32 -39.76 8.16 -28.06
N ILE A 33 -40.62 8.02 -27.04
CA ILE A 33 -42.06 7.80 -27.26
C ILE A 33 -42.72 9.09 -27.77
N ASN A 34 -42.33 10.25 -27.24
CA ASN A 34 -42.85 11.54 -27.68
C ASN A 34 -42.49 11.85 -29.13
N ASP A 35 -41.24 11.61 -29.54
CA ASP A 35 -40.78 11.80 -30.93
C ASP A 35 -41.65 11.01 -31.92
N ARG A 36 -42.01 9.76 -31.56
CA ARG A 36 -42.85 8.90 -32.39
C ARG A 36 -44.30 9.37 -32.47
N ILE A 37 -44.81 9.98 -31.40
CA ILE A 37 -46.14 10.58 -31.39
C ILE A 37 -46.16 11.84 -32.26
N GLU A 38 -45.09 12.65 -32.20
CA GLU A 38 -44.93 13.84 -33.05
C GLU A 38 -44.81 13.49 -34.55
N ASP A 39 -44.21 12.34 -34.87
CA ASP A 39 -44.17 11.77 -36.23
C ASP A 39 -45.52 11.20 -36.73
N GLY A 40 -46.58 11.29 -35.91
CA GLY A 40 -47.95 10.95 -36.28
C GLY A 40 -48.40 9.52 -35.93
N MET A 41 -47.62 8.78 -35.12
CA MET A 41 -48.08 7.49 -34.57
C MET A 41 -49.02 7.68 -33.38
N SER A 42 -49.97 6.76 -33.21
CA SER A 42 -50.78 6.72 -31.99
C SER A 42 -49.92 6.29 -30.79
N GLU A 43 -50.25 6.76 -29.57
CA GLU A 43 -49.52 6.41 -28.35
C GLU A 43 -49.41 4.88 -28.14
N ALA A 44 -50.45 4.14 -28.54
CA ALA A 44 -50.49 2.69 -28.42
C ALA A 44 -49.49 2.00 -29.36
N ASP A 45 -49.32 2.52 -30.58
CA ASP A 45 -48.40 2.00 -31.58
C ASP A 45 -46.95 2.40 -31.29
N ALA A 46 -46.74 3.60 -30.75
CA ALA A 46 -45.44 4.08 -30.29
C ALA A 46 -44.88 3.21 -29.15
N VAL A 47 -45.74 2.75 -28.23
CA VAL A 47 -45.35 1.82 -27.15
C VAL A 47 -45.23 0.38 -27.67
N ALA A 48 -46.07 -0.06 -28.60
CA ALA A 48 -45.99 -1.41 -29.18
C ALA A 48 -44.75 -1.63 -30.07
N SER A 49 -44.17 -0.56 -30.62
CA SER A 49 -42.90 -0.59 -31.35
C SER A 49 -41.67 -0.66 -30.44
N LEU A 50 -41.86 -0.66 -29.11
CA LEU A 50 -40.80 -0.88 -28.14
C LEU A 50 -40.75 -2.34 -27.68
N GLU A 51 -39.59 -2.74 -27.18
CA GLU A 51 -39.43 -4.05 -26.53
C GLU A 51 -40.31 -4.14 -25.28
N PRO A 52 -40.78 -5.36 -24.92
CA PRO A 52 -41.51 -5.58 -23.67
C PRO A 52 -40.71 -5.08 -22.46
N VAL A 53 -41.41 -4.50 -21.49
CA VAL A 53 -40.82 -3.88 -20.30
C VAL A 53 -39.86 -4.82 -19.56
N GLU A 54 -40.20 -6.11 -19.46
CA GLU A 54 -39.36 -7.10 -18.76
C GLU A 54 -38.05 -7.39 -19.50
N VAL A 55 -38.10 -7.46 -20.83
CA VAL A 55 -36.93 -7.72 -21.70
C VAL A 55 -35.99 -6.53 -21.67
N LEU A 56 -36.55 -5.33 -21.79
CA LEU A 56 -35.80 -4.09 -21.75
C LEU A 56 -35.11 -3.88 -20.40
N ALA A 57 -35.83 -4.11 -19.29
CA ALA A 57 -35.27 -4.00 -17.95
C ALA A 57 -34.13 -5.01 -17.71
N ALA A 58 -34.31 -6.27 -18.14
CA ALA A 58 -33.28 -7.30 -18.02
C ALA A 58 -31.99 -6.92 -18.78
N ARG A 59 -32.12 -6.37 -19.99
CA ARG A 59 -30.98 -5.93 -20.80
C ARG A 59 -30.21 -4.78 -20.13
N ILE A 60 -30.92 -3.76 -19.66
CA ILE A 60 -30.31 -2.60 -18.99
C ILE A 60 -29.57 -3.04 -17.70
N LEU A 61 -30.14 -3.99 -16.97
CA LEU A 61 -29.51 -4.55 -15.76
C LEU A 61 -28.27 -5.40 -16.08
N ASP A 62 -28.28 -6.13 -17.19
CA ASP A 62 -27.15 -6.98 -17.59
C ASP A 62 -25.97 -6.19 -18.19
N GLU A 63 -26.26 -5.12 -18.94
CA GLU A 63 -25.26 -4.20 -19.49
C GLU A 63 -24.55 -3.36 -18.39
N THR A 64 -24.97 -3.46 -17.13
CA THR A 64 -24.30 -2.79 -16.01
C THR A 64 -22.94 -3.48 -15.68
N PRO A 65 -21.81 -2.73 -15.65
CA PRO A 65 -20.49 -3.28 -15.32
C PRO A 65 -20.39 -3.90 -13.91
N MET A 66 -19.64 -5.00 -13.77
CA MET A 66 -19.44 -5.78 -12.54
C MET A 66 -18.96 -4.96 -11.34
N MET A 67 -18.15 -3.92 -11.60
CA MET A 67 -17.66 -2.98 -10.59
C MET A 67 -18.84 -2.27 -9.88
N GLN A 68 -19.88 -1.90 -10.63
CA GLN A 68 -21.09 -1.32 -10.06
C GLN A 68 -21.96 -2.36 -9.34
N LYS A 69 -21.91 -3.65 -9.72
CA LYS A 69 -22.61 -4.73 -9.00
C LYS A 69 -22.04 -4.93 -7.58
N ALA A 70 -20.73 -4.82 -7.39
CA ALA A 70 -20.10 -4.89 -6.07
C ALA A 70 -20.44 -3.67 -5.19
N VAL A 71 -20.41 -2.47 -5.78
CA VAL A 71 -20.85 -1.23 -5.11
C VAL A 71 -22.35 -1.28 -4.78
N ARG A 72 -23.17 -1.90 -5.63
CA ARG A 72 -24.61 -2.16 -5.38
C ARG A 72 -24.83 -3.09 -4.19
N LYS A 73 -24.07 -4.18 -4.04
CA LYS A 73 -24.19 -5.09 -2.88
C LYS A 73 -23.85 -4.38 -1.55
N ALA A 74 -22.87 -3.48 -1.58
CA ALA A 74 -22.54 -2.64 -0.42
C ALA A 74 -23.64 -1.59 -0.13
N LYS A 75 -24.22 -0.96 -1.16
CA LYS A 75 -25.23 0.10 -1.04
C LYS A 75 -26.64 -0.42 -0.72
N ASN A 76 -27.00 -1.63 -1.18
CA ASN A 76 -28.32 -2.24 -0.97
C ASN A 76 -28.43 -2.94 0.41
N SER A 77 -27.38 -2.92 1.22
CA SER A 77 -27.35 -3.48 2.58
C SER A 77 -28.13 -2.64 3.61
N GLY A 78 -28.81 -1.56 3.21
CA GLY A 78 -29.54 -0.68 4.11
C GLY A 78 -28.66 0.14 5.05
N ILE A 79 -27.34 -0.02 4.97
CA ILE A 79 -26.38 0.80 5.71
C ILE A 79 -26.24 2.11 4.96
N SER A 80 -26.88 3.15 5.46
CA SER A 80 -26.71 4.49 4.93
C SER A 80 -25.22 4.85 4.94
N THR A 81 -24.73 5.51 3.90
CA THR A 81 -23.34 6.00 3.85
C THR A 81 -23.01 6.82 5.10
N ALA A 82 -24.01 7.49 5.68
CA ALA A 82 -23.92 8.18 6.97
C ALA A 82 -23.68 7.23 8.16
N LEU A 83 -24.39 6.09 8.26
CA LEU A 83 -24.11 5.08 9.30
C LEU A 83 -22.72 4.49 9.12
N LEU A 84 -22.28 4.22 7.90
CA LEU A 84 -20.93 3.72 7.64
C LEU A 84 -19.88 4.75 8.04
N VAL A 85 -20.08 6.03 7.73
CA VAL A 85 -19.18 7.12 8.15
C VAL A 85 -19.18 7.30 9.67
N VAL A 86 -20.35 7.26 10.32
CA VAL A 86 -20.44 7.35 11.79
C VAL A 86 -19.78 6.13 12.45
N LEU A 87 -20.00 4.93 11.93
CA LEU A 87 -19.35 3.72 12.40
C LEU A 87 -17.83 3.83 12.20
N LEU A 88 -17.37 4.33 11.04
CA LEU A 88 -15.95 4.54 10.79
C LEU A 88 -15.34 5.55 11.75
N ILE A 89 -16.05 6.63 12.11
CA ILE A 89 -15.63 7.65 13.08
C ILE A 89 -15.60 7.08 14.51
N VAL A 90 -16.56 6.25 14.88
CA VAL A 90 -16.60 5.61 16.21
C VAL A 90 -15.52 4.53 16.33
N PHE A 91 -15.23 3.82 15.24
CA PHE A 91 -14.15 2.83 15.19
C PHE A 91 -12.78 3.46 14.89
N PHE A 92 -12.72 4.70 14.37
CA PHE A 92 -11.50 5.48 14.13
C PHE A 92 -10.54 5.49 15.33
N PRO A 93 -10.97 5.81 16.56
CA PRO A 93 -10.10 5.77 17.72
C PRO A 93 -9.55 4.38 18.06
N VAL A 94 -10.04 3.30 17.44
CA VAL A 94 -9.54 1.93 17.66
C VAL A 94 -8.60 1.49 16.53
N TRP A 95 -9.01 1.66 15.26
CA TRP A 95 -8.18 1.20 14.13
C TRP A 95 -7.06 2.17 13.78
N PHE A 96 -7.22 3.47 14.02
CA PHE A 96 -6.18 4.48 13.77
C PHE A 96 -4.94 4.27 14.66
N PRO A 97 -5.04 4.14 16.00
CA PRO A 97 -3.86 3.84 16.80
C PRO A 97 -3.28 2.46 16.47
N LEU A 98 -4.11 1.46 16.12
CA LEU A 98 -3.60 0.16 15.71
C LEU A 98 -2.75 0.26 14.43
N ALA A 99 -3.20 1.02 13.43
CA ALA A 99 -2.43 1.33 12.24
C ALA A 99 -1.13 2.09 12.58
N ALA A 100 -1.20 3.05 13.52
CA ALA A 100 -0.03 3.77 13.99
C ALA A 100 1.00 2.87 14.71
N VAL A 101 0.55 1.89 15.50
CA VAL A 101 1.43 0.90 16.13
C VAL A 101 2.11 0.04 15.08
N VAL A 102 1.36 -0.48 14.10
CA VAL A 102 1.94 -1.29 13.01
C VAL A 102 2.96 -0.49 12.22
N PHE A 103 2.65 0.77 11.88
CA PHE A 103 3.58 1.67 11.22
C PHE A 103 4.82 1.93 12.07
N GLY A 104 4.63 2.19 13.37
CA GLY A 104 5.70 2.36 14.34
C GLY A 104 6.64 1.17 14.37
N ILE A 105 6.12 -0.06 14.46
CA ILE A 105 6.91 -1.29 14.45
C ILE A 105 7.76 -1.39 13.18
N ILE A 106 7.19 -1.09 12.01
CA ILE A 106 7.93 -1.12 10.74
C ILE A 106 9.09 -0.13 10.77
N VAL A 107 8.83 1.11 11.23
CA VAL A 107 9.86 2.14 11.36
C VAL A 107 10.93 1.74 12.38
N THR A 108 10.55 1.20 13.53
CA THR A 108 11.49 0.75 14.57
C THR A 108 12.37 -0.39 14.06
N VAL A 109 11.81 -1.38 13.37
CA VAL A 109 12.59 -2.47 12.77
C VAL A 109 13.59 -1.92 11.76
N LEU A 110 13.15 -1.00 10.89
CA LEU A 110 14.03 -0.39 9.89
C LEU A 110 15.14 0.45 10.55
N ALA A 111 14.80 1.21 11.58
CA ALA A 111 15.73 2.01 12.36
C ALA A 111 16.75 1.13 13.10
N LEU A 112 16.31 0.03 13.73
CA LEU A 112 17.19 -0.93 14.38
C LEU A 112 18.14 -1.59 13.39
N MET A 113 17.65 -1.98 12.21
CA MET A 113 18.49 -2.53 11.15
C MET A 113 19.54 -1.51 10.69
N PHE A 114 19.17 -0.25 10.51
CA PHE A 114 20.10 0.81 10.14
C PHE A 114 21.12 1.09 11.25
N ALA A 115 20.66 1.20 12.50
CA ALA A 115 21.51 1.42 13.67
C ALA A 115 22.54 0.30 13.85
N LEU A 116 22.15 -0.96 13.64
CA LEU A 116 23.07 -2.11 13.67
C LEU A 116 24.17 -1.99 12.61
N ILE A 117 23.85 -1.57 11.39
CA ILE A 117 24.86 -1.35 10.33
C ILE A 117 25.84 -0.26 10.77
N VAL A 118 25.32 0.88 11.22
CA VAL A 118 26.15 2.02 11.63
C VAL A 118 27.04 1.65 12.82
N ALA A 119 26.50 0.95 13.81
CA ALA A 119 27.24 0.49 14.98
C ALA A 119 28.37 -0.48 14.60
N LEU A 120 28.09 -1.42 13.68
CA LEU A 120 29.10 -2.36 13.20
C LEU A 120 30.21 -1.67 12.40
N ILE A 121 29.87 -0.71 11.53
CA ILE A 121 30.85 0.07 10.78
C ILE A 121 31.69 0.92 11.76
N ALA A 122 31.05 1.59 12.71
CA ALA A 122 31.73 2.39 13.73
C ALA A 122 32.68 1.53 14.59
N LEU A 123 32.30 0.30 14.91
CA LEU A 123 33.14 -0.63 15.65
C LEU A 123 34.36 -1.07 14.84
N VAL A 124 34.18 -1.43 13.56
CA VAL A 124 35.30 -1.83 12.68
C VAL A 124 36.26 -0.65 12.47
N LEU A 125 35.73 0.54 12.21
CA LEU A 125 36.56 1.75 12.05
C LEU A 125 37.22 2.15 13.35
N GLY A 126 36.51 2.09 14.48
CA GLY A 126 37.04 2.42 15.79
C GLY A 126 38.17 1.48 16.21
N LEU A 127 38.01 0.18 16.01
CA LEU A 127 39.06 -0.82 16.31
C LEU A 127 40.23 -0.73 15.30
N GLY A 128 39.94 -0.49 14.02
CA GLY A 128 40.98 -0.37 12.99
C GLY A 128 41.81 0.89 13.16
N VAL A 129 41.16 2.06 13.16
CA VAL A 129 41.81 3.37 13.30
C VAL A 129 42.39 3.52 14.70
N GLY A 130 41.64 3.14 15.74
CA GLY A 130 42.12 3.18 17.13
C GLY A 130 43.31 2.25 17.35
N GLY A 131 43.25 1.02 16.84
CA GLY A 131 44.37 0.08 16.92
C GLY A 131 45.61 0.60 16.18
N LEU A 132 45.44 1.20 15.00
CA LEU A 132 46.55 1.80 14.25
C LEU A 132 47.12 3.04 14.94
N ALA A 133 46.26 3.89 15.52
CA ALA A 133 46.67 5.06 16.29
C ALA A 133 47.47 4.67 17.54
N VAL A 134 47.08 3.58 18.22
CA VAL A 134 47.84 3.04 19.36
C VAL A 134 49.20 2.48 18.90
N LEU A 135 49.27 1.81 17.75
CA LEU A 135 50.54 1.32 17.20
C LEU A 135 51.49 2.46 16.86
N ILE A 136 51.01 3.48 16.15
CA ILE A 136 51.81 4.67 15.80
C ILE A 136 52.19 5.42 17.09
N GLY A 137 51.23 5.65 17.98
CA GLY A 137 51.47 6.32 19.26
C GLY A 137 52.49 5.59 20.13
N ALA A 138 52.50 4.26 20.13
CA ALA A 138 53.50 3.47 20.84
C ALA A 138 54.91 3.68 20.28
N LEU A 139 55.06 3.73 18.95
CA LEU A 139 56.36 3.94 18.27
C LEU A 139 56.93 5.35 18.49
N PHE A 140 56.07 6.37 18.61
CA PHE A 140 56.48 7.76 18.82
C PHE A 140 56.42 8.21 20.30
N SER A 141 56.05 7.32 21.22
CA SER A 141 55.98 7.64 22.65
C SER A 141 57.37 7.86 23.24
N GLY A 142 57.52 8.79 24.19
CA GLY A 142 58.78 8.98 24.94
C GLY A 142 59.22 7.73 25.72
N SER A 143 58.29 6.81 26.00
CA SER A 143 58.58 5.50 26.58
C SER A 143 59.34 4.57 25.62
N PHE A 144 59.13 4.71 24.32
CA PHE A 144 59.89 4.00 23.28
C PHE A 144 61.37 4.42 23.28
N PHE A 145 61.64 5.72 23.45
CA PHE A 145 63.00 6.27 23.45
C PHE A 145 63.76 6.07 24.78
N SER A 146 63.06 5.93 25.91
CA SER A 146 63.69 5.76 27.23
C SER A 146 63.83 4.30 27.69
N GLY A 147 62.89 3.42 27.34
CA GLY A 147 62.88 2.01 27.74
C GLY A 147 63.02 1.01 26.60
N GLY A 148 63.08 1.49 25.34
CA GLY A 148 63.10 0.64 24.15
C GLY A 148 61.82 -0.16 23.93
N LEU A 149 61.85 -1.06 22.95
CA LEU A 149 60.75 -1.98 22.61
C LEU A 149 60.33 -2.93 23.75
N PHE A 150 61.16 -3.07 24.79
CA PHE A 150 60.94 -3.98 25.92
C PHE A 150 60.31 -3.30 27.14
N GLY A 151 60.00 -2.00 27.08
CA GLY A 151 59.21 -1.33 28.10
C GLY A 151 57.80 -1.93 28.17
N GLY A 152 57.37 -2.40 29.35
CA GLY A 152 56.09 -3.11 29.51
C GLY A 152 54.87 -2.33 29.01
N SER A 153 54.88 -1.01 29.08
CA SER A 153 53.81 -0.13 28.54
C SER A 153 53.78 -0.09 27.01
N VAL A 154 54.93 -0.09 26.36
CA VAL A 154 55.07 -0.09 24.89
C VAL A 154 54.65 -1.44 24.32
N LEU A 155 55.10 -2.55 24.93
CA LEU A 155 54.72 -3.91 24.54
C LEU A 155 53.21 -4.15 24.67
N LEU A 156 52.61 -3.67 25.76
CA LEU A 156 51.16 -3.77 25.96
C LEU A 156 50.41 -2.92 24.92
N ALA A 157 50.85 -1.69 24.65
CA ALA A 157 50.24 -0.84 23.63
C ALA A 157 50.34 -1.46 22.22
N VAL A 158 51.50 -2.01 21.85
CA VAL A 158 51.69 -2.69 20.57
C VAL A 158 50.81 -3.95 20.47
N GLY A 159 50.75 -4.74 21.54
CA GLY A 159 49.87 -5.91 21.62
C GLY A 159 48.38 -5.53 21.49
N ALA A 160 47.94 -4.50 22.20
CA ALA A 160 46.55 -4.00 22.13
C ALA A 160 46.21 -3.45 20.74
N GLY A 161 47.15 -2.74 20.10
CA GLY A 161 47.00 -2.24 18.74
C GLY A 161 46.91 -3.35 17.69
N LEU A 162 47.75 -4.38 17.79
CA LEU A 162 47.70 -5.57 16.91
C LEU A 162 46.41 -6.38 17.11
N VAL A 163 45.97 -6.58 18.35
CA VAL A 163 44.71 -7.26 18.65
C VAL A 163 43.52 -6.44 18.13
N GLY A 164 43.50 -5.13 18.37
CA GLY A 164 42.43 -4.25 17.89
C GLY A 164 42.33 -4.24 16.36
N THR A 165 43.45 -4.05 15.67
CA THR A 165 43.49 -4.10 14.20
C THR A 165 43.17 -5.49 13.65
N GLY A 166 43.66 -6.56 14.28
CA GLY A 166 43.36 -7.94 13.89
C GLY A 166 41.87 -8.28 14.00
N ILE A 167 41.23 -7.86 15.10
CA ILE A 167 39.77 -8.01 15.28
C ILE A 167 39.01 -7.20 14.24
N ALA A 168 39.45 -5.97 13.94
CA ALA A 168 38.83 -5.13 12.92
C ALA A 168 38.84 -5.81 11.54
N VAL A 169 39.95 -6.43 11.14
CA VAL A 169 40.07 -7.17 9.87
C VAL A 169 39.17 -8.40 9.84
N LEU A 170 39.10 -9.17 10.94
CA LEU A 170 38.22 -10.33 11.03
C LEU A 170 36.73 -9.95 10.90
N LEU A 171 36.35 -8.79 11.43
CA LEU A 171 34.96 -8.31 11.41
C LEU A 171 34.53 -7.70 10.07
N ILE A 172 35.44 -7.38 9.15
CA ILE A 172 35.08 -6.86 7.82
C ILE A 172 34.18 -7.84 7.04
N TYR A 173 34.49 -9.13 7.07
CA TYR A 173 33.74 -10.15 6.34
C TYR A 173 32.27 -10.31 6.82
N PRO A 174 31.99 -10.53 8.12
CA PRO A 174 30.61 -10.62 8.61
C PRO A 174 29.82 -9.32 8.42
N VAL A 175 30.46 -8.16 8.55
CA VAL A 175 29.80 -6.86 8.27
C VAL A 175 29.37 -6.77 6.82
N TRP A 176 30.24 -7.17 5.88
CA TRP A 176 29.91 -7.16 4.45
C TRP A 176 28.78 -8.14 4.11
N TYR A 177 28.77 -9.32 4.74
CA TYR A 177 27.68 -10.30 4.61
C TYR A 177 26.35 -9.75 5.13
N LEU A 178 26.34 -9.10 6.29
CA LEU A 178 25.15 -8.49 6.87
C LEU A 178 24.58 -7.38 5.99
N ILE A 179 25.44 -6.52 5.44
CA ILE A 179 25.02 -5.47 4.50
C ILE A 179 24.32 -6.09 3.28
N LYS A 180 24.87 -7.15 2.69
CA LYS A 180 24.23 -7.87 1.57
C LYS A 180 22.90 -8.49 1.96
N LEU A 181 22.82 -9.11 3.13
CA LEU A 181 21.59 -9.75 3.64
C LEU A 181 20.48 -8.71 3.79
N ILE A 182 20.81 -7.56 4.36
CA ILE A 182 19.87 -6.44 4.56
C ILE A 182 19.41 -5.88 3.21
N TRP A 183 20.33 -5.68 2.26
CA TRP A 183 19.99 -5.17 0.93
C TRP A 183 19.10 -6.14 0.13
N SER A 184 19.35 -7.44 0.27
CA SER A 184 18.48 -8.49 -0.28
C SER A 184 17.11 -8.50 0.36
N GLY A 185 17.04 -8.35 1.69
CA GLY A 185 15.81 -8.22 2.46
C GLY A 185 14.96 -7.02 2.01
N LEU A 186 15.59 -5.84 1.88
CA LEU A 186 14.92 -4.63 1.42
C LEU A 186 14.40 -4.78 -0.01
N LYS A 187 15.20 -5.35 -0.93
CA LYS A 187 14.74 -5.66 -2.30
C LYS A 187 13.58 -6.65 -2.33
N LYS A 188 13.53 -7.63 -1.41
CA LYS A 188 12.40 -8.56 -1.29
C LYS A 188 11.15 -7.84 -0.80
N LEU A 189 11.27 -6.97 0.21
CA LEU A 189 10.16 -6.16 0.72
C LEU A 189 9.60 -5.24 -0.37
N CYS A 190 10.45 -4.48 -1.07
CA CYS A 190 10.01 -3.62 -2.16
C CYS A 190 9.36 -4.40 -3.31
N ARG A 191 9.89 -5.58 -3.67
CA ARG A 191 9.26 -6.44 -4.68
C ARG A 191 7.90 -6.96 -4.21
N LYS A 192 7.76 -7.33 -2.94
CA LYS A 192 6.50 -7.81 -2.37
C LYS A 192 5.44 -6.70 -2.37
N ILE A 193 5.80 -5.50 -1.92
CA ILE A 193 4.91 -4.32 -1.98
C ILE A 193 4.49 -4.04 -3.42
N ARG A 194 5.44 -4.00 -4.37
CA ARG A 194 5.13 -3.79 -5.79
C ARG A 194 4.20 -4.86 -6.38
N SER A 195 4.35 -6.11 -5.95
CA SER A 195 3.48 -7.21 -6.40
C SER A 195 2.06 -7.13 -5.85
N TRP A 196 1.87 -6.49 -4.68
CA TRP A 196 0.54 -6.25 -4.12
C TRP A 196 -0.20 -5.20 -4.93
N PHE A 197 0.46 -4.07 -5.24
CA PHE A 197 -0.11 -3.03 -6.11
C PHE A 197 -0.50 -3.55 -7.51
N LYS A 198 0.36 -4.34 -8.15
CA LYS A 198 0.03 -4.92 -9.47
C LYS A 198 -1.13 -5.93 -9.44
N LYS A 199 -1.33 -6.63 -8.32
CA LYS A 199 -2.48 -7.53 -8.16
C LYS A 199 -3.79 -6.76 -7.98
N GLU A 200 -3.72 -5.56 -7.41
CA GLU A 200 -4.89 -4.71 -7.17
C GLU A 200 -5.36 -4.02 -8.46
N GLU A 201 -4.43 -3.66 -9.34
CA GLU A 201 -4.74 -3.16 -10.69
C GLU A 201 -5.36 -4.25 -11.58
N ALA A 202 -4.78 -5.47 -11.61
CA ALA A 202 -5.27 -6.56 -12.45
C ALA A 202 -6.60 -7.19 -12.00
N ASN A 203 -7.10 -6.86 -10.80
CA ASN A 203 -8.39 -7.33 -10.29
C ASN A 203 -9.49 -6.27 -10.43
N ASN A 204 -9.13 -5.07 -10.90
CA ASN A 204 -10.01 -3.93 -11.16
C ASN A 204 -10.24 -3.68 -12.68
N GLU A 205 -9.56 -4.44 -13.54
CA GLU A 205 -9.81 -4.56 -14.99
C GLU A 205 -10.68 -5.79 -15.29
#